data_AF-A0A1N7PW13-F1
#
_entry.id   AF-A0A1N7PW13-F1
#
_cell.length_a   1.000
_cell.length_b   1.000
_cell.length_c   1.000
_cell.angle_alpha   90.00
_cell.angle_beta   90.00
_cell.angle_gamma   90.00
#
_symmetry.space_group_name_H-M   'P 1'
#
loop_
_entity.id
_entity.type
_entity.pdbx_description
1 polymer ?
#
loop_
_entity_poly.entity_id
_entity_poly.type
_entity_poly.pdbx_seq_one_letter_code
_entity_poly.pdbx_strand_id
1 'polypeptide(L)'
;MFLGSIMNRIFVNLAAILPSGIFAYSYLREWIGAVFFKEEILLQASNPEAPYYHSSLDLYLWNTLTFGLIFFGIFVTAIYAAIKKKEGLVFLCFVLSMIGVFLIMFNGAFK
;
A
#
# COMPACT_ATOMS: atom_id res chain seq x y z
N MET A 1 -13.98 31.46 -3.85
CA MET A 1 -14.70 30.17 -3.74
C MET A 1 -14.26 29.13 -4.78
N PHE A 2 -14.01 29.51 -6.05
CA PHE A 2 -13.62 28.59 -7.13
C PHE A 2 -12.25 27.91 -6.96
N LEU A 3 -11.22 28.66 -6.52
CA LEU A 3 -9.87 28.11 -6.26
C LEU A 3 -9.86 27.04 -5.18
N GLY A 4 -10.70 27.19 -4.14
CA GLY A 4 -10.80 26.22 -3.05
C GLY A 4 -11.31 24.85 -3.52
N SER A 5 -12.28 24.82 -4.43
CA SER A 5 -12.82 23.58 -5.00
C SER A 5 -11.79 22.84 -5.86
N ILE A 6 -11.01 23.56 -6.67
CA ILE A 6 -9.97 22.99 -7.53
C ILE A 6 -8.82 22.43 -6.68
N MET A 7 -8.37 23.19 -5.69
CA MET A 7 -7.28 22.78 -4.79
C MET A 7 -7.67 21.54 -3.98
N ASN A 8 -8.92 21.47 -3.50
CA ASN A 8 -9.43 20.32 -2.77
C ASN A 8 -9.48 19.05 -3.66
N ARG A 9 -9.88 19.20 -4.93
CA ARG A 9 -9.92 18.09 -5.89
C ARG A 9 -8.53 17.51 -6.18
N ILE A 10 -7.55 18.40 -6.40
CA ILE A 10 -6.15 17.98 -6.61
C ILE A 10 -5.62 17.29 -5.36
N PHE A 11 -5.89 17.84 -4.18
CA PHE A 11 -5.44 17.28 -2.92
C PHE A 11 -6.02 15.88 -2.66
N VAL A 12 -7.32 15.68 -2.88
CA VAL A 12 -7.97 14.37 -2.73
C VAL A 12 -7.43 13.35 -3.74
N ASN A 13 -7.22 13.74 -5.00
CA ASN A 13 -6.62 12.87 -6.01
C ASN A 13 -5.20 12.46 -5.60
N LEU A 14 -4.37 13.40 -5.16
CA LEU A 14 -3.01 13.11 -4.70
C LEU A 14 -3.01 12.23 -3.45
N ALA A 15 -3.90 12.50 -2.49
CA ALA A 15 -4.04 11.69 -1.29
C ALA A 15 -4.51 10.27 -1.57
N ALA A 16 -5.27 10.02 -2.65
CA ALA A 16 -5.63 8.67 -3.07
C ALA A 16 -4.49 7.94 -3.80
N ILE A 17 -3.77 8.67 -4.67
CA ILE A 17 -2.77 8.09 -5.58
C ILE A 17 -1.42 7.88 -4.89
N LEU A 18 -0.93 8.86 -4.14
CA LEU A 18 0.44 8.81 -3.59
C LEU A 18 0.63 7.69 -2.56
N PRO A 19 -0.23 7.52 -1.53
CA PRO A 19 -0.04 6.46 -0.55
C PRO A 19 -0.12 5.08 -1.20
N SER A 20 -1.15 4.85 -2.02
CA SER A 20 -1.31 3.57 -2.70
C SER A 20 -0.16 3.26 -3.64
N GLY A 21 0.37 4.26 -4.36
CA GLY A 21 1.56 4.10 -5.20
C GLY A 21 2.84 3.80 -4.41
N ILE A 22 3.07 4.52 -3.30
CA ILE A 22 4.23 4.29 -2.42
C ILE A 22 4.19 2.88 -1.85
N PHE A 23 3.06 2.45 -1.28
CA PHE A 23 2.94 1.11 -0.70
C PHE A 23 3.03 0.01 -1.78
N ALA A 24 2.37 0.19 -2.93
CA ALA A 24 2.51 -0.73 -4.05
C ALA A 24 3.96 -0.90 -4.47
N TYR A 25 4.68 0.21 -4.66
CA TYR A 25 6.09 0.19 -5.02
C TYR A 25 6.95 -0.49 -3.97
N SER A 26 6.83 -0.10 -2.69
CA SER A 26 7.64 -0.65 -1.60
C SER A 26 7.47 -2.17 -1.49
N TYR A 27 6.23 -2.66 -1.43
CA TYR A 27 5.95 -4.08 -1.29
C TYR A 27 6.34 -4.90 -2.53
N LEU A 28 6.01 -4.42 -3.74
CA LEU A 28 6.36 -5.16 -4.95
C LEU A 28 7.87 -5.16 -5.21
N ARG A 29 8.56 -4.03 -4.98
CA ARG A 29 10.03 -3.96 -5.10
C ARG A 29 10.70 -4.91 -4.14
N GLU A 30 10.24 -4.96 -2.89
CA GLU A 30 10.80 -5.87 -1.90
C GLU A 30 10.58 -7.33 -2.27
N TRP A 31 9.36 -7.70 -2.68
CA TRP A 31 9.07 -9.05 -3.13
C TRP A 31 9.90 -9.44 -4.37
N ILE A 32 10.01 -8.55 -5.35
CA ILE A 32 10.83 -8.77 -6.55
C ILE A 32 12.32 -8.90 -6.17
N GLY A 33 12.81 -8.03 -5.27
CA GLY A 33 14.17 -8.06 -4.74
C GLY A 33 14.51 -9.43 -4.13
N ALA A 34 13.62 -9.94 -3.29
CA ALA A 34 13.81 -11.22 -2.63
C ALA A 34 13.72 -12.42 -3.59
N VAL A 35 12.74 -12.44 -4.49
CA VAL A 35 12.48 -13.61 -5.36
C VAL A 35 13.41 -13.65 -6.57
N PHE A 36 13.63 -12.52 -7.24
CA PHE A 36 14.42 -12.47 -8.48
C PHE A 36 15.87 -12.10 -8.25
N PHE A 37 16.15 -11.18 -7.33
CA PHE A 37 17.51 -10.69 -7.08
C PHE A 37 18.19 -11.39 -5.89
N LYS A 38 17.47 -12.29 -5.19
CA LYS A 38 17.95 -13.01 -4.00
C LYS A 38 18.51 -12.05 -2.94
N GLU A 39 17.93 -10.85 -2.84
CA GLU A 39 18.26 -9.91 -1.77
C GLU A 39 17.95 -10.56 -0.42
N GLU A 40 18.92 -10.52 0.52
CA GLU A 40 18.71 -11.05 1.86
C GLU A 40 17.64 -10.24 2.59
N ILE A 41 16.50 -10.88 2.91
CA ILE A 41 15.51 -10.32 3.81
C ILE A 41 15.96 -10.63 5.24
N LEU A 42 16.43 -9.60 5.94
CA LEU A 42 16.71 -9.70 7.37
C LEU A 42 15.39 -9.69 8.14
N LEU A 43 14.81 -10.88 8.32
CA LEU A 43 13.69 -11.07 9.23
C LEU A 43 14.19 -10.85 10.66
N GLN A 44 13.67 -9.83 11.35
CA GLN A 44 13.96 -9.60 12.77
C GLN A 44 13.25 -10.64 13.65
N ALA A 45 13.61 -11.93 13.50
CA ALA A 45 13.00 -13.03 14.24
C ALA A 45 13.32 -13.01 15.75
N SER A 46 14.34 -12.27 16.18
CA SER A 46 14.82 -12.23 17.57
C SER A 46 14.26 -11.09 18.41
N ASN A 47 13.56 -10.12 17.80
CA ASN A 47 12.88 -9.07 18.57
C ASN A 47 11.48 -9.56 18.93
N PRO A 48 11.13 -9.68 20.24
CA PRO A 48 9.78 -10.05 20.64
C PRO A 48 8.74 -9.14 19.99
N GLU A 49 9.04 -7.86 19.79
CA GLU A 49 8.12 -6.86 19.23
C GLU A 49 8.03 -6.89 17.70
N ALA A 50 8.73 -7.81 17.02
CA ALA A 50 8.64 -7.94 15.58
C ALA A 50 7.28 -8.51 15.13
N PRO A 51 6.72 -8.05 14.00
CA PRO A 51 5.51 -8.60 13.40
C PRO A 51 5.54 -10.13 13.26
N TYR A 52 4.43 -10.79 13.61
CA TYR A 52 4.26 -12.25 13.58
C TYR A 52 4.75 -12.93 12.28
N TYR A 53 4.64 -12.25 11.15
CA TYR A 53 4.98 -12.76 9.81
C TYR A 53 6.49 -12.86 9.55
N HIS A 54 7.34 -12.36 10.44
CA HIS A 54 8.80 -12.50 10.33
C HIS A 54 9.31 -13.85 10.83
N SER A 55 8.42 -14.72 11.31
CA SER A 55 8.74 -16.08 11.75
C SER A 55 8.95 -17.07 10.59
N SER A 56 8.40 -16.80 9.41
CA SER A 56 8.56 -17.62 8.20
C SER A 56 8.72 -16.75 6.96
N LEU A 57 9.82 -16.95 6.23
CA LEU A 57 10.13 -16.20 5.01
C LEU A 57 9.05 -16.36 3.94
N ASP A 58 8.50 -17.57 3.79
CA ASP A 58 7.47 -17.83 2.78
C ASP A 58 6.18 -17.06 3.09
N LEU A 59 5.75 -17.07 4.36
CA LEU A 59 4.57 -16.33 4.80
C LEU A 59 4.78 -14.81 4.67
N TYR A 60 5.98 -14.33 5.00
CA TYR A 60 6.37 -12.94 4.77
C TYR A 60 6.23 -12.54 3.31
N LEU A 61 6.84 -13.31 2.40
CA LEU A 61 6.82 -13.04 0.97
C LEU A 61 5.40 -13.06 0.40
N TRP A 62 4.57 -14.04 0.79
CA TRP A 62 3.17 -14.08 0.37
C TRP A 62 2.37 -12.88 0.86
N ASN A 63 2.59 -12.45 2.09
CA ASN A 63 1.92 -11.28 2.64
C ASN A 63 2.35 -9.99 1.92
N THR A 64 3.66 -9.80 1.74
CA THR A 64 4.27 -8.69 0.99
C THR A 64 3.73 -8.63 -0.42
N LEU A 65 3.65 -9.75 -1.14
CA LEU A 65 3.05 -9.79 -2.48
C LEU A 65 1.57 -9.42 -2.46
N THR A 66 0.81 -9.99 -1.53
CA THR A 66 -0.65 -9.78 -1.44
C THR A 66 -0.96 -8.30 -1.21
N PHE A 67 -0.31 -7.67 -0.24
CA PHE A 67 -0.47 -6.23 -0.01
C PHE A 67 0.04 -5.40 -1.19
N GLY A 68 1.18 -5.75 -1.77
CA GLY A 68 1.71 -5.08 -2.96
C GLY A 68 0.70 -5.08 -4.12
N LEU A 69 0.06 -6.22 -4.40
CA LEU A 69 -0.95 -6.33 -5.46
C LEU A 69 -2.24 -5.57 -5.11
N ILE A 70 -2.70 -5.60 -3.86
CA ILE A 70 -3.87 -4.83 -3.41
C ILE A 70 -3.62 -3.33 -3.61
N PHE A 71 -2.51 -2.80 -3.11
CA PHE A 71 -2.18 -1.39 -3.27
C PHE A 71 -1.94 -1.01 -4.73
N PHE A 72 -1.36 -1.91 -5.54
CA PHE A 72 -1.21 -1.68 -6.97
C PHE A 72 -2.56 -1.58 -7.67
N GLY A 73 -3.51 -2.46 -7.34
CA GLY A 73 -4.88 -2.39 -7.84
C GLY A 73 -5.59 -1.10 -7.46
N ILE A 74 -5.44 -0.66 -6.21
CA ILE A 74 -5.97 0.63 -5.73
C ILE A 74 -5.33 1.79 -6.49
N PHE A 75 -4.01 1.77 -6.66
CA PHE A 75 -3.25 2.81 -7.36
C PHE A 75 -3.69 2.97 -8.82
N VAL A 76 -3.75 1.86 -9.58
CA VAL A 76 -4.20 1.87 -10.98
C VAL A 76 -5.65 2.35 -11.08
N THR A 77 -6.51 1.91 -10.17
CA THR A 77 -7.92 2.32 -10.12
C THR A 77 -8.06 3.80 -9.78
N ALA A 78 -7.25 4.33 -8.86
CA ALA A 78 -7.24 5.74 -8.48
C ALA A 78 -6.79 6.64 -9.64
N ILE A 79 -5.73 6.24 -10.37
CA ILE A 79 -5.29 6.95 -11.59
C ILE A 79 -6.40 6.95 -12.63
N TYR A 80 -6.99 5.78 -12.92
CA TYR A 80 -8.09 5.67 -13.87
C TYR A 80 -9.28 6.56 -13.48
N ALA A 81 -9.68 6.53 -12.21
CA ALA A 81 -10.77 7.34 -11.67
C ALA A 81 -10.49 8.84 -11.82
N ALA A 82 -9.28 9.28 -11.48
CA ALA A 82 -8.86 10.67 -11.57
C ALA A 82 -8.90 11.17 -13.02
N ILE A 83 -8.36 10.38 -13.97
CA ILE A 83 -8.41 10.70 -15.41
C ILE A 83 -9.86 10.78 -15.90
N LYS A 84 -10.71 9.86 -15.47
CA LYS A 84 -12.15 9.84 -15.82
C LYS A 84 -13.00 10.80 -14.99
N LYS A 85 -12.40 11.62 -14.11
CA LYS A 85 -13.08 12.60 -13.25
C LYS A 85 -14.19 11.97 -12.37
N LYS A 86 -14.02 10.70 -11.99
CA LYS A 86 -14.95 9.94 -11.13
C LYS A 86 -14.61 10.14 -9.66
N GLU A 87 -14.94 11.31 -9.13
CA GLU A 87 -14.57 11.73 -7.76
C GLU A 87 -14.97 10.74 -6.66
N GLY A 88 -16.17 10.15 -6.75
CA GLY A 88 -16.61 9.13 -5.79
C GLY A 88 -15.73 7.88 -5.78
N LEU A 89 -15.18 7.49 -6.94
CA LEU A 89 -14.28 6.34 -7.05
C LEU A 89 -12.89 6.68 -6.51
N VAL A 90 -12.40 7.90 -6.73
CA VAL A 90 -11.15 8.39 -6.13
C VAL A 90 -11.26 8.37 -4.61
N PHE A 91 -12.36 8.89 -4.07
CA PHE A 91 -12.60 8.89 -2.63
C PHE A 91 -12.67 7.46 -2.06
N LEU A 92 -13.32 6.53 -2.76
CA LEU A 92 -13.31 5.13 -2.39
C LEU A 92 -11.88 4.54 -2.37
N CYS A 93 -11.07 4.83 -3.38
CA CYS A 93 -9.66 4.38 -3.43
C CYS A 93 -8.85 4.95 -2.26
N PHE A 94 -9.08 6.21 -1.89
CA PHE A 94 -8.47 6.81 -0.71
C PHE A 94 -8.86 6.06 0.57
N VAL A 95 -10.15 5.82 0.79
CA VAL A 95 -10.64 5.08 1.97
C VAL A 95 -10.07 3.66 2.01
N LEU A 96 -10.08 2.94 0.89
CA LEU A 96 -9.52 1.60 0.80
C LEU A 96 -8.00 1.60 1.07
N SER A 97 -7.27 2.60 0.57
CA SER A 97 -5.85 2.76 0.87
C SER A 97 -5.63 2.97 2.37
N MET A 98 -6.45 3.79 3.03
CA MET A 98 -6.34 4.02 4.48
C MET A 98 -6.66 2.76 5.29
N ILE A 99 -7.71 2.01 4.91
CA ILE A 99 -8.04 0.73 5.53
C ILE A 99 -6.90 -0.27 5.34
N GLY A 100 -6.30 -0.35 4.15
CA GLY A 100 -5.16 -1.22 3.87
C GLY A 100 -3.95 -0.89 4.75
N VAL A 101 -3.62 0.40 4.89
CA VAL A 101 -2.52 0.85 5.74
C VAL A 101 -2.80 0.52 7.20
N PHE A 102 -4.02 0.75 7.65
CA PHE A 102 -4.45 0.40 9.00
C PHE A 102 -4.35 -1.11 9.26
N LEU A 103 -4.78 -1.95 8.31
CA LEU A 103 -4.66 -3.39 8.40
C LEU A 103 -3.20 -3.82 8.51
N ILE A 104 -2.29 -3.27 7.70
CA ILE A 104 -0.84 -3.54 7.81
C ILE A 104 -0.33 -3.21 9.21
N MET A 105 -0.69 -2.04 9.74
CA MET A 105 -0.25 -1.61 11.07
C MET A 105 -0.77 -2.54 12.17
N PHE A 106 -2.03 -2.96 12.08
CA PHE A 106 -2.63 -3.91 13.02
C PHE A 106 -1.99 -5.30 12.92
N ASN A 107 -1.79 -5.78 11.69
CA ASN A 107 -1.10 -7.04 11.40
C ASN A 107 0.30 -7.00 12.05
N GLY A 108 1.05 -5.91 11.85
CA GLY A 108 2.37 -5.71 12.44
C GLY A 108 2.41 -5.62 13.97
N ALA A 109 1.31 -5.28 14.63
CA ALA A 109 1.23 -5.06 16.07
C ALA A 109 0.72 -6.28 16.87
N PHE A 110 0.11 -7.28 16.23
CA PHE A 110 -0.34 -8.49 16.92
C PHE A 110 0.79 -9.50 17.09
N LYS A 111 1.14 -9.76 18.36
CA LYS A 111 1.97 -10.86 18.87
C LYS A 111 1.18 -12.15 18.97
#